data_AF-A0A081BZS5-F1
#
_entry.id   AF-A0A081BZS5-F1
#
_cell.length_a   1.000
_cell.length_b   1.000
_cell.length_c   1.000
_cell.angle_alpha   90.00
_cell.angle_beta   90.00
_cell.angle_gamma   90.00
#
_symmetry.space_group_name_H-M   'P 1'
#
loop_
_entity.id
_entity.type
_entity.pdbx_description
1 polymer ?
#
loop_
_entity_poly.entity_id
_entity_poly.type
_entity_poly.pdbx_seq_one_letter_code
_entity_poly.pdbx_strand_id
1 'polypeptide(L)'
;MKGDIAKIGVADIVKALCLIGKSGRLKIKAEGTEGAIYLKSGNVIYAEEDELRGEDALYSLALKSSGSFQYEPVMTLVDRNIHIGSETLFIGLSSQVDRYHYLLSRSPGFDDRLLAKDPGDMEKYDEKTRQILRLVSKPLSLRDVLRRSPYDRLRTLEIISKFYLNRTIKVVGKSSVLVKEEVEEANPSSLEANLKVVSIGEVVQILVLIHRNGHLTAVWDDREGDVYIEQGNITYAAVEQLEGLGAVYRLLTWKDGYCQFFADLSPEKRNIQKNIESIFVEGIDILAKFNKFMDEFPSLNAYVDVISVTGQETISGKEAKILKIVNENETLNDVIKHSPYSDVETLELAAKLYSQRMIGLSKGVRGQKEVDYDKEAEDLLKDLL
;
A
#
# COMPACT_ATOMS: atom_id res chain seq x y z
N MET A 1 -4.20 -0.81 -6.33
CA MET A 1 -3.17 0.08 -5.74
C MET A 1 -2.20 0.48 -6.83
N LYS A 2 -1.76 1.73 -6.89
CA LYS A 2 -0.79 2.25 -7.85
C LYS A 2 0.19 3.19 -7.16
N GLY A 3 1.37 3.43 -7.75
CA GLY A 3 2.35 4.34 -7.16
C GLY A 3 3.54 4.62 -8.06
N ASP A 4 4.41 5.51 -7.57
CA ASP A 4 5.62 5.96 -8.26
C ASP A 4 6.83 5.13 -7.81
N ILE A 5 7.54 4.57 -8.79
CA ILE A 5 8.75 3.75 -8.59
C ILE A 5 9.89 4.57 -7.98
N ALA A 6 9.97 5.86 -8.29
CA ALA A 6 11.01 6.75 -7.75
C ALA A 6 10.84 6.98 -6.24
N LYS A 7 9.60 6.81 -5.73
CA LYS A 7 9.26 6.99 -4.31
C LYS A 7 9.19 5.65 -3.57
N ILE A 8 8.69 4.60 -4.21
CA ILE A 8 8.60 3.24 -3.66
C ILE A 8 9.13 2.26 -4.69
N GLY A 9 10.29 1.65 -4.40
CA GLY A 9 10.96 0.75 -5.33
C GLY A 9 10.17 -0.52 -5.64
N VAL A 10 10.38 -1.07 -6.84
CA VAL A 10 9.72 -2.31 -7.27
C VAL A 10 10.08 -3.49 -6.35
N ALA A 11 11.33 -3.58 -5.90
CA ALA A 11 11.76 -4.65 -4.99
C ALA A 11 11.00 -4.60 -3.65
N ASP A 12 10.81 -3.40 -3.11
CA ASP A 12 10.13 -3.17 -1.83
C ASP A 12 8.65 -3.55 -1.93
N ILE A 13 7.96 -3.11 -2.98
CA ILE A 13 6.54 -3.42 -3.15
C ILE A 13 6.31 -4.93 -3.39
N VAL A 14 7.19 -5.59 -4.17
CA VAL A 14 7.12 -7.04 -4.36
C VAL A 14 7.33 -7.76 -3.03
N LYS A 15 8.36 -7.38 -2.26
CA LYS A 15 8.64 -7.96 -0.94
C LYS A 15 7.46 -7.77 0.00
N ALA A 16 6.91 -6.57 0.07
CA ALA A 16 5.77 -6.26 0.92
C ALA A 16 4.56 -7.13 0.55
N LEU A 17 4.15 -7.16 -0.72
CA LEU A 17 3.04 -7.97 -1.22
C LEU A 17 3.21 -9.47 -0.92
N CYS A 18 4.44 -9.99 -1.02
CA CYS A 18 4.74 -11.36 -0.68
C CYS A 18 4.58 -11.64 0.82
N LEU A 19 5.13 -10.76 1.69
CA LEU A 19 5.06 -10.91 3.14
C LEU A 19 3.62 -10.83 3.67
N ILE A 20 2.76 -10.01 3.06
CA ILE A 20 1.34 -9.95 3.39
C ILE A 20 0.50 -11.05 2.69
N GLY A 21 1.14 -11.98 1.96
CA GLY A 21 0.47 -13.15 1.39
C GLY A 21 -0.42 -12.87 0.17
N LYS A 22 -0.27 -11.72 -0.49
CA LYS A 22 -1.16 -11.31 -1.59
C LYS A 22 -1.00 -12.21 -2.82
N SER A 23 -2.09 -12.28 -3.58
CA SER A 23 -2.13 -12.88 -4.92
C SER A 23 -2.60 -11.83 -5.92
N GLY A 24 -2.08 -11.85 -7.14
CA GLY A 24 -2.47 -10.90 -8.18
C GLY A 24 -1.34 -10.57 -9.13
N ARG A 25 -1.54 -9.51 -9.90
CA ARG A 25 -0.58 -9.00 -10.88
C ARG A 25 -0.09 -7.63 -10.47
N LEU A 26 1.23 -7.47 -10.45
CA LEU A 26 1.90 -6.18 -10.38
C LEU A 26 2.41 -5.80 -11.77
N LYS A 27 1.75 -4.81 -12.40
CA LYS A 27 2.20 -4.19 -13.65
C LYS A 27 3.22 -3.11 -13.35
N ILE A 28 4.23 -2.99 -14.20
CA ILE A 28 5.27 -1.99 -14.11
C ILE A 28 5.40 -1.33 -15.48
N LYS A 29 5.36 0.00 -15.51
CA LYS A 29 5.63 0.81 -16.70
C LYS A 29 6.78 1.75 -16.39
N ALA A 30 7.94 1.49 -16.96
CA ALA A 30 9.17 2.19 -16.58
C ALA A 30 10.12 2.30 -17.77
N GLU A 31 10.68 3.50 -18.00
CA GLU A 31 11.73 3.74 -19.00
C GLU A 31 11.39 3.30 -20.44
N GLY A 32 10.10 3.28 -20.78
CA GLY A 32 9.59 2.86 -22.08
C GLY A 32 9.46 1.34 -22.26
N THR A 33 9.65 0.55 -21.20
CA THR A 33 9.32 -0.87 -21.14
C THR A 33 8.08 -1.10 -20.26
N GLU A 34 7.37 -2.18 -20.53
CA GLU A 34 6.30 -2.67 -19.67
C GLU A 34 6.62 -4.10 -19.23
N GLY A 35 6.34 -4.41 -17.98
CA GLY A 35 6.52 -5.75 -17.43
C GLY A 35 5.45 -6.09 -16.40
N ALA A 36 5.37 -7.38 -16.08
CA ALA A 36 4.41 -7.90 -15.13
C ALA A 36 5.05 -8.92 -14.21
N ILE A 37 4.68 -8.87 -12.93
CA ILE A 37 5.03 -9.84 -11.90
C ILE A 37 3.74 -10.42 -11.35
N TYR A 38 3.63 -11.75 -11.34
CA TYR A 38 2.47 -12.44 -10.79
C TYR A 38 2.82 -13.12 -9.48
N LEU A 39 1.95 -12.90 -8.51
CA LEU A 39 2.05 -13.44 -7.17
C LEU A 39 0.87 -14.39 -6.90
N LYS A 40 1.15 -15.48 -6.19
CA LYS A 40 0.13 -16.40 -5.70
C LYS A 40 0.47 -16.79 -4.26
N SER A 41 -0.44 -16.45 -3.35
CA SER A 41 -0.32 -16.74 -1.91
C SER A 41 1.04 -16.33 -1.35
N GLY A 42 1.47 -15.10 -1.63
CA GLY A 42 2.75 -14.58 -1.14
C GLY A 42 4.01 -15.09 -1.86
N ASN A 43 3.86 -15.84 -2.95
CA ASN A 43 4.99 -16.34 -3.74
C ASN A 43 4.98 -15.69 -5.12
N VAL A 44 6.14 -15.23 -5.59
CA VAL A 44 6.31 -14.83 -6.99
C VAL A 44 6.36 -16.09 -7.84
N ILE A 45 5.43 -16.22 -8.79
CA ILE A 45 5.31 -17.40 -9.65
C ILE A 45 5.67 -17.12 -11.10
N TYR A 46 5.57 -15.85 -11.51
CA TYR A 46 5.85 -15.45 -12.88
C TYR A 46 6.40 -14.03 -12.93
N ALA A 47 7.37 -13.80 -13.80
CA ALA A 47 7.73 -12.45 -14.23
C ALA A 47 8.05 -12.40 -15.73
N GLU A 48 7.74 -11.27 -16.35
CA GLU A 48 8.11 -10.93 -17.72
C GLU A 48 8.39 -9.45 -17.90
N GLU A 49 9.35 -9.14 -18.78
CA GLU A 49 9.63 -7.79 -19.27
C GLU A 49 10.17 -7.95 -20.70
N ASP A 50 9.45 -7.45 -21.70
CA ASP A 50 9.80 -7.63 -23.12
C ASP A 50 10.10 -9.11 -23.48
N GLU A 51 11.37 -9.44 -23.79
CA GLU A 51 11.83 -10.82 -24.08
C GLU A 51 12.34 -11.56 -22.83
N LEU A 52 12.57 -10.87 -21.72
CA LEU A 52 13.02 -11.46 -20.47
C LEU A 52 11.86 -12.22 -19.79
N ARG A 53 12.19 -13.35 -19.16
CA ARG A 53 11.28 -14.20 -18.41
C ARG A 53 11.94 -14.71 -17.13
N GLY A 54 11.12 -15.14 -16.17
CA GLY A 54 11.60 -15.74 -14.93
C GLY A 54 12.32 -14.74 -14.03
N GLU A 55 13.34 -15.20 -13.31
CA GLU A 55 14.10 -14.36 -12.38
C GLU A 55 14.78 -13.19 -13.08
N ASP A 56 15.23 -13.35 -14.33
CA ASP A 56 15.89 -12.28 -15.09
C ASP A 56 14.97 -11.08 -15.33
N ALA A 57 13.70 -11.34 -15.65
CA ALA A 57 12.69 -10.28 -15.76
C ALA A 57 12.42 -9.62 -14.41
N LEU A 58 12.25 -10.41 -13.35
CA LEU A 58 12.03 -9.89 -12.00
C LEU A 58 13.18 -8.96 -11.57
N TYR A 59 14.43 -9.39 -11.74
CA TYR A 59 15.59 -8.58 -11.36
C TYR A 59 15.69 -7.32 -12.22
N SER A 60 15.48 -7.42 -13.53
CA SER A 60 15.51 -6.25 -14.41
C SER A 60 14.47 -5.19 -14.03
N LEU A 61 13.24 -5.62 -13.72
CA LEU A 61 12.16 -4.77 -13.22
C LEU A 61 12.46 -4.16 -11.85
N ALA A 62 13.04 -4.93 -10.94
CA ALA A 62 13.41 -4.49 -9.60
C ALA A 62 14.45 -3.35 -9.58
N LEU A 63 15.25 -3.23 -10.64
CA LEU A 63 16.29 -2.21 -10.79
C LEU A 63 15.79 -0.90 -11.44
N LYS A 64 14.50 -0.80 -11.80
CA LYS A 64 13.91 0.41 -12.39
C LYS A 64 13.89 1.52 -11.33
N SER A 65 14.32 2.73 -11.72
CA SER A 65 14.44 3.88 -10.81
C SER A 65 13.39 4.97 -11.07
N SER A 66 12.58 4.83 -12.11
CA SER A 66 11.52 5.77 -12.47
C SER A 66 10.39 5.03 -13.20
N GLY A 67 9.19 5.60 -13.16
CA GLY A 67 7.99 5.03 -13.77
C GLY A 67 6.92 4.75 -12.73
N SER A 68 5.95 3.92 -13.10
CA SER A 68 4.79 3.63 -12.26
C SER A 68 4.57 2.13 -12.10
N PHE A 69 4.02 1.75 -10.96
CA PHE A 69 3.52 0.40 -10.74
C PHE A 69 2.01 0.41 -10.49
N GLN A 70 1.36 -0.70 -10.81
CA GLN A 70 -0.05 -0.93 -10.51
C GLN A 70 -0.27 -2.38 -10.09
N TYR A 71 -0.72 -2.57 -8.85
CA TYR A 71 -1.15 -3.85 -8.33
C TYR A 71 -2.66 -4.04 -8.53
N GLU A 72 -3.00 -5.19 -9.11
CA GLU A 72 -4.35 -5.66 -9.37
C GLU A 72 -4.53 -7.04 -8.72
N PRO A 73 -5.52 -7.25 -7.84
CA PRO A 73 -5.77 -8.53 -7.17
C PRO A 73 -6.49 -9.52 -8.11
N VAL A 74 -6.05 -9.61 -9.37
CA VAL A 74 -6.62 -10.50 -10.38
C VAL A 74 -5.78 -11.77 -10.46
N MET A 75 -6.38 -12.90 -10.10
CA MET A 75 -5.80 -14.23 -10.26
C MET A 75 -5.90 -14.65 -11.73
N THR A 76 -4.81 -14.50 -12.47
CA THR A 76 -4.70 -15.03 -13.84
C THR A 76 -3.91 -16.33 -13.81
N LEU A 77 -4.35 -17.33 -14.58
CA LEU A 77 -3.57 -18.55 -14.76
C LEU A 77 -2.36 -18.22 -15.63
N VAL A 78 -1.16 -18.43 -15.09
CA VAL A 78 0.11 -18.24 -15.79
C VAL A 78 0.98 -19.48 -15.59
N ASP A 79 1.74 -19.85 -16.61
CA ASP A 79 2.70 -20.95 -16.53
C ASP A 79 3.89 -20.53 -15.68
N ARG A 80 4.06 -21.15 -14.51
CA ARG A 80 5.08 -20.79 -13.53
C ARG A 80 6.47 -20.78 -14.18
N ASN A 81 7.15 -19.63 -14.13
CA ASN A 81 8.52 -19.47 -14.63
C ASN A 81 9.53 -19.06 -13.54
N ILE A 82 9.08 -18.87 -12.29
CA ILE A 82 9.93 -18.70 -11.10
C ILE A 82 9.61 -19.80 -10.10
N HIS A 83 10.61 -20.62 -9.77
CA HIS A 83 10.43 -21.80 -8.92
C HIS A 83 11.10 -21.66 -7.55
N ILE A 84 11.94 -20.63 -7.40
CA ILE A 84 12.67 -20.34 -6.17
C ILE A 84 11.67 -19.90 -5.08
N GLY A 85 11.88 -20.35 -3.85
CA GLY A 85 11.08 -19.93 -2.70
C GLY A 85 11.33 -18.46 -2.31
N SER A 86 10.33 -17.82 -1.70
CA SER A 86 10.36 -16.38 -1.39
C SER A 86 11.59 -15.94 -0.57
N GLU A 87 12.04 -16.74 0.40
CA GLU A 87 13.24 -16.41 1.21
C GLU A 87 14.49 -16.28 0.35
N THR A 88 14.80 -17.30 -0.45
CA THR A 88 15.96 -17.29 -1.36
C THR A 88 15.81 -16.23 -2.44
N LEU A 89 14.58 -16.02 -2.93
CA LEU A 89 14.27 -14.99 -3.92
C LEU A 89 14.61 -13.59 -3.39
N PHE A 90 14.26 -13.26 -2.14
CA PHE A 90 14.55 -11.94 -1.58
C PHE A 90 16.02 -11.74 -1.26
N ILE A 91 16.73 -12.77 -0.82
CA ILE A 91 18.19 -12.69 -0.66
C ILE A 91 18.84 -12.38 -2.02
N GLY A 92 18.41 -13.08 -3.08
CA GLY A 92 18.84 -12.80 -4.44
C GLY A 92 18.51 -11.37 -4.86
N LEU A 93 17.25 -10.97 -4.73
CA LEU A 93 16.74 -9.65 -5.12
C LEU A 93 17.52 -8.52 -4.45
N SER A 94 17.67 -8.55 -3.13
CA SER A 94 18.43 -7.54 -2.38
C SER A 94 19.89 -7.51 -2.80
N SER A 95 20.54 -8.68 -2.95
CA SER A 95 21.93 -8.75 -3.41
C SER A 95 22.11 -8.17 -4.81
N GLN A 96 21.18 -8.41 -5.73
CA GLN A 96 21.22 -7.86 -7.08
C GLN A 96 21.05 -6.34 -7.07
N VAL A 97 20.13 -5.81 -6.27
CA VAL A 97 19.91 -4.36 -6.07
C VAL A 97 21.16 -3.69 -5.51
N ASP A 98 21.73 -4.23 -4.44
CA ASP A 98 22.96 -3.70 -3.82
C ASP A 98 24.13 -3.70 -4.79
N ARG A 99 24.30 -4.80 -5.53
CA ARG A 99 25.35 -4.94 -6.55
C ARG A 99 25.16 -3.94 -7.68
N TYR A 100 23.93 -3.70 -8.13
CA TYR A 100 23.62 -2.73 -9.16
C TYR A 100 24.01 -1.31 -8.72
N HIS A 101 23.60 -0.90 -7.52
CA HIS A 101 23.97 0.40 -6.96
C HIS A 101 25.48 0.56 -6.79
N TYR A 102 26.15 -0.49 -6.30
CA TYR A 102 27.61 -0.50 -6.19
C TYR A 102 28.29 -0.29 -7.55
N LEU A 103 27.84 -0.98 -8.61
CA LEU A 103 28.40 -0.81 -9.95
C LEU A 103 28.13 0.59 -10.50
N LEU A 104 26.92 1.13 -10.33
CA LEU A 104 26.59 2.49 -10.76
C LEU A 104 27.49 3.54 -10.11
N SER A 105 27.83 3.39 -8.83
CA SER A 105 28.74 4.32 -8.13
C SER A 105 30.16 4.39 -8.74
N ARG A 106 30.53 3.41 -9.59
CA ARG A 106 31.85 3.28 -10.24
C ARG A 106 31.77 3.26 -11.76
N SER A 107 30.58 3.52 -12.32
CA SER A 107 30.31 3.46 -13.76
C SER A 107 29.99 4.86 -14.29
N PRO A 108 29.92 5.04 -15.61
CA PRO A 108 29.36 6.26 -16.19
C PRO A 108 27.94 6.53 -15.68
N GLY A 109 27.55 7.80 -15.63
CA GLY A 109 26.18 8.19 -15.31
C GLY A 109 25.19 7.78 -16.40
N PHE A 110 23.91 7.73 -16.07
CA PHE A 110 22.86 7.31 -17.03
C PHE A 110 22.83 8.13 -18.33
N ASP A 111 23.17 9.42 -18.24
CA ASP A 111 23.19 10.33 -19.39
C ASP A 111 24.55 10.35 -20.12
N ASP A 112 25.57 9.69 -19.61
CA ASP A 112 26.88 9.64 -20.27
C ASP A 112 26.79 8.81 -21.56
N ARG A 113 27.20 9.40 -22.68
CA ARG A 113 27.26 8.74 -23.98
C ARG A 113 28.55 7.93 -24.07
N LEU A 114 28.38 6.63 -24.25
CA LEU A 114 29.43 5.64 -24.29
C LEU A 114 29.84 5.36 -25.73
N LEU A 115 31.14 5.29 -25.97
CA LEU A 115 31.71 4.89 -27.25
C LEU A 115 32.86 3.91 -27.02
N ALA A 116 32.83 2.77 -27.70
CA ALA A 116 33.96 1.85 -27.78
C ALA A 116 35.10 2.50 -28.60
N LYS A 117 36.32 2.53 -28.05
CA LYS A 117 37.49 3.17 -28.70
C LYS A 117 37.91 2.48 -29.99
N ASP A 118 37.72 1.17 -30.05
CA ASP A 118 37.90 0.31 -31.22
C ASP A 118 37.30 -1.06 -30.82
N PRO A 119 36.35 -1.66 -31.57
CA PRO A 119 35.83 -2.99 -31.22
C PRO A 119 36.92 -4.07 -31.15
N GLY A 120 38.11 -3.80 -31.72
CA GLY A 120 39.21 -4.76 -31.81
C GLY A 120 38.76 -6.05 -32.50
N ASP A 121 39.50 -7.12 -32.28
CA ASP A 121 39.08 -8.46 -32.70
C ASP A 121 37.92 -8.93 -31.82
N MET A 122 36.69 -8.58 -32.21
CA MET A 122 35.46 -8.93 -31.51
C MET A 122 35.32 -10.45 -31.33
N GLU A 123 35.99 -11.27 -32.15
CA GLU A 123 35.96 -12.72 -32.06
C GLU A 123 36.46 -13.29 -30.73
N LYS A 124 37.33 -12.55 -30.01
CA LYS A 124 37.84 -12.96 -28.69
C LYS A 124 36.79 -12.87 -27.57
N TYR A 125 35.68 -12.17 -27.80
CA TYR A 125 34.62 -11.99 -26.83
C TYR A 125 33.50 -13.01 -27.07
N ASP A 126 32.85 -13.42 -25.98
CA ASP A 126 31.63 -14.22 -26.07
C ASP A 126 30.51 -13.44 -26.76
N GLU A 127 29.48 -14.16 -27.22
CA GLU A 127 28.39 -13.55 -27.99
C GLU A 127 27.69 -12.43 -27.20
N LYS A 128 27.52 -12.61 -25.90
CA LYS A 128 26.87 -11.64 -25.01
C LYS A 128 27.62 -10.31 -24.97
N THR A 129 28.93 -10.38 -24.74
CA THR A 129 29.80 -9.21 -24.72
C THR A 129 29.83 -8.52 -26.08
N ARG A 130 29.90 -9.29 -27.18
CA ARG A 130 29.86 -8.73 -28.53
C ARG A 130 28.57 -7.95 -28.79
N GLN A 131 27.42 -8.47 -28.39
CA GLN A 131 26.14 -7.78 -28.58
C GLN A 131 26.08 -6.45 -27.82
N ILE A 132 26.55 -6.41 -26.57
CA ILE A 132 26.60 -5.15 -25.80
C ILE A 132 27.61 -4.17 -26.39
N LEU A 133 28.80 -4.62 -26.80
CA LEU A 133 29.80 -3.76 -27.44
C LEU A 133 29.30 -3.20 -28.79
N ARG A 134 28.48 -3.94 -29.53
CA ARG A 134 27.82 -3.45 -30.76
C ARG A 134 26.89 -2.26 -30.47
N LEU A 135 26.19 -2.24 -29.33
CA LEU A 135 25.32 -1.11 -28.94
C LEU A 135 26.10 0.20 -28.76
N VAL A 136 27.32 0.11 -28.23
CA VAL A 136 28.22 1.26 -27.99
C VAL A 136 29.26 1.47 -29.10
N SER A 137 29.07 0.86 -30.27
CA SER A 137 29.86 1.13 -31.48
C SER A 137 29.64 2.55 -32.01
N LYS A 138 28.48 3.13 -31.69
CA LYS A 138 28.15 4.55 -31.88
C LYS A 138 27.82 5.17 -30.52
N PRO A 139 28.00 6.49 -30.34
CA PRO A 139 27.76 7.14 -29.04
C PRO A 139 26.31 6.95 -28.57
N LEU A 140 26.11 6.14 -27.53
CA LEU A 140 24.81 5.79 -26.97
C LEU A 140 24.82 5.99 -25.45
N SER A 141 23.77 6.57 -24.88
CA SER A 141 23.71 6.81 -23.43
C SER A 141 23.69 5.50 -22.63
N LEU A 142 24.24 5.47 -21.42
CA LEU A 142 24.14 4.28 -20.57
C LEU A 142 22.68 3.85 -20.37
N ARG A 143 21.76 4.81 -20.18
CA ARG A 143 20.31 4.53 -20.09
C ARG A 143 19.81 3.77 -21.33
N ASP A 144 20.17 4.22 -22.52
CA ASP A 144 19.78 3.57 -23.78
C ASP A 144 20.43 2.20 -23.97
N VAL A 145 21.68 2.04 -23.54
CA VAL A 145 22.37 0.74 -23.60
C VAL A 145 21.65 -0.27 -22.71
N LEU A 146 21.33 0.10 -21.46
CA LEU A 146 20.59 -0.76 -20.54
C LEU A 146 19.20 -1.11 -21.06
N ARG A 147 18.53 -0.18 -21.75
CA ARG A 147 17.19 -0.39 -22.33
C ARG A 147 17.21 -1.27 -23.58
N ARG A 148 18.21 -1.13 -24.45
CA ARG A 148 18.29 -1.85 -25.73
C ARG A 148 19.03 -3.18 -25.65
N SER A 149 19.61 -3.49 -24.49
CA SER A 149 20.29 -4.75 -24.27
C SER A 149 19.28 -5.89 -24.22
N PRO A 150 19.54 -7.03 -24.90
CA PRO A 150 18.72 -8.23 -24.78
C PRO A 150 18.97 -8.98 -23.46
N TYR A 151 19.86 -8.48 -22.61
CA TYR A 151 20.20 -9.04 -21.31
C TYR A 151 19.66 -8.15 -20.20
N ASP A 152 19.47 -8.74 -19.02
CA ASP A 152 19.07 -7.99 -17.84
C ASP A 152 20.05 -6.84 -17.53
N ARG A 153 19.53 -5.87 -16.78
CA ARG A 153 20.19 -4.59 -16.55
C ARG A 153 21.47 -4.73 -15.74
N LEU A 154 21.53 -5.68 -14.81
CA LEU A 154 22.74 -5.92 -14.03
C LEU A 154 23.85 -6.51 -14.89
N ARG A 155 23.58 -7.59 -15.63
CA ARG A 155 24.59 -8.20 -16.52
C ARG A 155 25.09 -7.20 -17.55
N THR A 156 24.19 -6.40 -18.10
CA THR A 156 24.55 -5.35 -19.05
C THR A 156 25.48 -4.32 -18.41
N LEU A 157 25.15 -3.85 -17.20
CA LEU A 157 25.97 -2.91 -16.46
C LEU A 157 27.34 -3.51 -16.11
N GLU A 158 27.42 -4.76 -15.65
CA GLU A 158 28.68 -5.45 -15.33
C GLU A 158 29.68 -5.42 -16.50
N ILE A 159 29.18 -5.72 -17.71
CA ILE A 159 29.97 -5.70 -18.93
C ILE A 159 30.43 -4.27 -19.21
N ILE A 160 29.52 -3.29 -19.20
CA ILE A 160 29.86 -1.88 -19.42
C ILE A 160 30.88 -1.37 -18.39
N SER A 161 30.69 -1.64 -17.10
CA SER A 161 31.61 -1.25 -16.02
C SER A 161 33.00 -1.84 -16.24
N LYS A 162 33.09 -3.14 -16.59
CA LYS A 162 34.37 -3.81 -16.88
C LYS A 162 35.09 -3.13 -18.05
N PHE A 163 34.38 -2.83 -19.12
CA PHE A 163 34.96 -2.19 -20.31
C PHE A 163 35.25 -0.70 -20.13
N TYR A 164 34.55 -0.03 -19.23
CA TYR A 164 34.85 1.34 -18.84
C TYR A 164 36.14 1.39 -18.01
N LEU A 165 36.26 0.53 -16.99
CA LEU A 165 37.43 0.45 -16.12
C LEU A 165 38.71 0.08 -16.88
N ASN A 166 38.62 -0.86 -17.84
CA ASN A 166 39.76 -1.22 -18.69
C ASN A 166 39.99 -0.24 -19.87
N ARG A 167 39.24 0.87 -19.92
CA ARG A 167 39.34 1.96 -20.90
C ARG A 167 39.04 1.57 -22.36
N THR A 168 38.37 0.44 -22.60
CA THR A 168 37.87 0.03 -23.93
C THR A 168 36.65 0.86 -24.33
N ILE A 169 35.80 1.21 -23.37
CA ILE A 169 34.71 2.19 -23.52
C ILE A 169 35.15 3.51 -22.90
N LYS A 170 34.80 4.63 -23.55
CA LYS A 170 34.97 5.98 -23.00
C LYS A 170 33.65 6.74 -23.02
N VAL A 171 33.52 7.70 -22.11
CA VAL A 171 32.49 8.74 -22.18
C VAL A 171 32.92 9.76 -23.23
N VAL A 172 32.05 10.06 -24.19
CA VAL A 172 32.30 11.02 -25.29
C VAL A 172 31.40 12.25 -25.23
N GLY A 173 30.57 12.37 -24.20
CA GLY A 173 29.69 13.49 -23.95
C GLY A 173 28.52 13.08 -23.07
N LYS A 174 27.60 14.01 -22.82
CA LYS A 174 26.31 13.72 -22.19
C LYS A 174 25.20 13.76 -23.21
N SER A 175 24.16 12.98 -22.99
CA SER A 175 22.92 13.08 -23.73
C SER A 175 22.28 14.43 -23.38
N SER A 176 22.03 15.27 -24.37
CA SER A 176 21.21 16.47 -24.19
C SER A 176 19.75 16.05 -24.15
N VAL A 177 19.36 15.32 -23.11
CA VAL A 177 17.94 15.24 -22.75
C VAL A 177 17.68 16.50 -21.95
N LEU A 178 16.86 17.38 -22.50
CA LEU A 178 16.19 18.41 -21.73
C LEU A 178 15.62 17.72 -20.50
N VAL A 179 16.20 17.96 -19.33
CA VAL A 179 15.49 17.72 -18.07
C VAL A 179 14.21 18.50 -18.26
N LYS A 180 13.10 17.82 -18.52
CA LYS A 180 11.81 18.40 -18.21
C LYS A 180 11.89 18.54 -16.70
N GLU A 181 12.22 19.75 -16.25
CA GLU A 181 11.79 20.22 -14.95
C GLU A 181 10.29 19.95 -14.97
N GLU A 182 9.91 18.85 -14.33
CA GLU A 182 8.53 18.65 -13.94
C GLU A 182 8.21 19.87 -13.10
N VAL A 183 7.35 20.70 -13.67
CA VAL A 183 6.72 21.83 -13.00
C VAL A 183 6.31 21.33 -11.62
N GLU A 184 6.71 22.04 -10.57
CA GLU A 184 6.22 21.86 -9.21
C GLU A 184 4.69 21.95 -9.22
N GLU A 185 4.02 20.83 -9.47
CA GLU A 185 2.69 20.56 -8.95
C GLU A 185 2.86 20.04 -7.52
N ALA A 186 1.92 20.45 -6.66
CA ALA A 186 1.86 20.07 -5.25
C ALA A 186 2.24 18.60 -5.05
N ASN A 187 3.27 18.37 -4.22
CA ASN A 187 3.90 17.09 -3.88
C ASN A 187 3.02 15.86 -4.24
N PRO A 188 3.16 15.27 -5.45
CA PRO A 188 2.24 14.25 -5.94
C PRO A 188 2.31 13.00 -5.05
N SER A 189 1.16 12.35 -4.85
CA SER A 189 1.08 11.16 -4.00
C SER A 189 2.00 10.05 -4.51
N SER A 190 2.85 9.53 -3.62
CA SER A 190 3.78 8.43 -3.88
C SER A 190 3.06 7.09 -4.08
N LEU A 191 1.92 6.89 -3.43
CA LEU A 191 1.09 5.70 -3.54
C LEU A 191 -0.38 6.05 -3.38
N GLU A 192 -1.22 5.36 -4.12
CA GLU A 192 -2.66 5.53 -4.12
C GLU A 192 -3.37 4.17 -4.12
N ALA A 193 -4.42 4.04 -3.30
CA ALA A 193 -5.19 2.81 -3.23
C ALA A 193 -6.70 3.04 -3.03
N ASN A 194 -7.48 2.20 -3.68
CA ASN A 194 -8.92 2.08 -3.42
C ASN A 194 -9.13 1.02 -2.34
N LEU A 195 -9.87 1.37 -1.28
CA LEU A 195 -10.01 0.54 -0.08
C LEU A 195 -10.86 -0.73 -0.29
N LYS A 196 -11.66 -0.80 -1.37
CA LYS A 196 -12.33 -2.06 -1.77
C LYS A 196 -11.34 -3.09 -2.32
N VAL A 197 -10.20 -2.64 -2.83
CA VAL A 197 -9.21 -3.48 -3.51
C VAL A 197 -8.12 -3.93 -2.54
N VAL A 198 -7.66 -3.01 -1.69
CA VAL A 198 -6.63 -3.24 -0.66
C VAL A 198 -7.07 -2.48 0.58
N SER A 199 -7.19 -3.14 1.72
CA SER A 199 -7.66 -2.47 2.94
C SER A 199 -6.62 -1.47 3.44
N ILE A 200 -7.05 -0.48 4.23
CA ILE A 200 -6.10 0.51 4.76
C ILE A 200 -5.06 -0.14 5.68
N GLY A 201 -5.44 -1.18 6.44
CA GLY A 201 -4.52 -1.96 7.26
C GLY A 201 -3.42 -2.62 6.42
N GLU A 202 -3.77 -3.16 5.25
CA GLU A 202 -2.79 -3.74 4.33
C GLU A 202 -1.86 -2.67 3.73
N VAL A 203 -2.39 -1.49 3.37
CA VAL A 203 -1.56 -0.37 2.89
C VAL A 203 -0.58 0.08 3.98
N VAL A 204 -1.05 0.29 5.21
CA VAL A 204 -0.21 0.64 6.35
C VAL A 204 0.83 -0.45 6.61
N GLN A 205 0.44 -1.72 6.56
CA GLN A 205 1.36 -2.84 6.74
C GLN A 205 2.44 -2.87 5.65
N ILE A 206 2.09 -2.62 4.39
CA ILE A 206 3.06 -2.49 3.29
C ILE A 206 4.06 -1.38 3.62
N LEU A 207 3.58 -0.18 3.94
CA LEU A 207 4.42 0.99 4.22
C LEU A 207 5.35 0.78 5.43
N VAL A 208 4.85 0.13 6.48
CA VAL A 208 5.62 -0.31 7.65
C VAL A 208 6.72 -1.30 7.26
N LEU A 209 6.39 -2.34 6.49
CA LEU A 209 7.32 -3.40 6.10
C LEU A 209 8.48 -2.91 5.24
N ILE A 210 8.23 -1.88 4.43
CA ILE A 210 9.26 -1.23 3.60
C ILE A 210 9.93 -0.04 4.32
N HIS A 211 9.57 0.20 5.59
CA HIS A 211 10.04 1.33 6.40
C HIS A 211 9.91 2.69 5.70
N ARG A 212 8.84 2.89 4.92
CA ARG A 212 8.65 4.14 4.19
C ARG A 212 8.03 5.20 5.07
N ASN A 213 8.79 6.26 5.34
CA ASN A 213 8.32 7.42 6.09
C ASN A 213 7.35 8.25 5.25
N GLY A 214 6.29 8.76 5.87
CA GLY A 214 5.37 9.67 5.21
C GLY A 214 4.01 9.79 5.88
N HIS A 215 3.12 10.46 5.18
CA HIS A 215 1.76 10.77 5.58
C HIS A 215 0.77 10.03 4.67
N LEU A 216 -0.06 9.17 5.26
CA LEU A 216 -1.18 8.53 4.59
C LEU A 216 -2.45 9.30 4.94
N THR A 217 -3.14 9.80 3.93
CA THR A 217 -4.50 10.33 4.02
C THR A 217 -5.48 9.28 3.52
N ALA A 218 -6.65 9.18 4.14
CA ALA A 218 -7.72 8.31 3.72
C ALA A 218 -9.05 9.05 3.78
N VAL A 219 -9.87 8.87 2.74
CA VAL A 219 -11.19 9.48 2.63
C VAL A 219 -12.23 8.41 2.35
N TRP A 220 -13.32 8.41 3.11
CA TRP A 220 -14.51 7.59 2.86
C TRP A 220 -15.78 8.40 3.13
N ASP A 221 -16.51 8.69 2.06
CA ASP A 221 -17.63 9.65 2.03
C ASP A 221 -17.17 11.05 2.48
N ASP A 222 -17.68 11.55 3.60
CA ASP A 222 -17.32 12.85 4.17
C ASP A 222 -16.32 12.74 5.34
N ARG A 223 -15.75 11.54 5.53
CA ARG A 223 -14.77 11.27 6.57
C ARG A 223 -13.37 11.32 6.01
N GLU A 224 -12.48 11.93 6.78
CA GLU A 224 -11.06 12.02 6.47
C GLU A 224 -10.26 11.51 7.66
N GLY A 225 -9.16 10.83 7.35
CA GLY A 225 -8.26 10.26 8.33
C GLY A 225 -6.80 10.39 7.92
N ASP A 226 -5.96 10.62 8.91
CA ASP A 226 -4.53 10.84 8.77
C ASP A 226 -3.76 9.79 9.55
N VAL A 227 -2.71 9.25 8.95
CA VAL A 227 -1.76 8.34 9.59
C VAL A 227 -0.35 8.74 9.18
N TYR A 228 0.53 9.00 10.15
CA TYR A 228 1.95 9.19 9.88
C TYR A 228 2.73 7.93 10.26
N ILE A 229 3.61 7.53 9.36
CA ILE A 229 4.48 6.38 9.51
C ILE A 229 5.91 6.89 9.52
N GLU A 230 6.68 6.48 10.53
CA GLU A 230 8.11 6.77 10.61
C GLU A 230 8.85 5.55 11.16
N GLN A 231 9.94 5.18 10.51
CA GLN A 231 10.83 4.08 10.92
C GLN A 231 10.07 2.77 11.19
N GLY A 232 9.10 2.44 10.34
CA GLY A 232 8.28 1.22 10.48
C GLY A 232 7.27 1.25 11.62
N ASN A 233 6.95 2.41 12.19
CA ASN A 233 5.92 2.54 13.23
C ASN A 233 4.91 3.63 12.87
N ILE A 234 3.69 3.48 13.38
CA ILE A 234 2.68 4.54 13.33
C ILE A 234 2.98 5.52 14.47
N THR A 235 3.20 6.79 14.15
CA THR A 235 3.60 7.82 15.14
C THR A 235 2.52 8.87 15.39
N TYR A 236 1.60 9.01 14.44
CA TYR A 236 0.40 9.82 14.58
C TYR A 236 -0.78 9.17 13.86
N ALA A 237 -1.96 9.29 14.43
CA ALA A 237 -3.21 9.08 13.70
C ALA A 237 -4.32 10.01 14.19
N ALA A 238 -5.21 10.39 13.27
CA ALA A 238 -6.44 11.13 13.56
C ALA A 238 -7.54 10.72 12.57
N VAL A 239 -8.78 10.64 13.06
CA VAL A 239 -9.99 10.46 12.25
C VAL A 239 -11.12 11.16 13.00
N GLU A 240 -11.74 12.15 12.37
CA GLU A 240 -12.84 12.91 12.98
C GLU A 240 -12.44 13.46 14.37
N GLN A 241 -13.08 13.01 15.45
CA GLN A 241 -12.77 13.42 16.83
C GLN A 241 -11.78 12.49 17.55
N LEU A 242 -11.37 11.39 16.92
CA LEU A 242 -10.43 10.45 17.51
C LEU A 242 -9.00 10.82 17.13
N GLU A 243 -8.11 10.73 18.13
CA GLU A 243 -6.67 10.82 17.97
C GLU A 243 -6.01 9.52 18.48
N GLY A 244 -4.83 9.22 17.97
CA GLY A 244 -4.01 8.11 18.42
C GLY A 244 -4.59 6.76 18.04
N LEU A 245 -4.49 5.78 18.94
CA LEU A 245 -4.90 4.39 18.65
C LEU A 245 -6.38 4.26 18.28
N GLY A 246 -7.27 5.07 18.86
CA GLY A 246 -8.69 5.07 18.50
C GLY A 246 -8.91 5.39 17.02
N ALA A 247 -8.16 6.36 16.48
CA ALA A 247 -8.19 6.71 15.07
C ALA A 247 -7.66 5.57 14.19
N VAL A 248 -6.54 4.94 14.57
CA VAL A 248 -6.00 3.77 13.85
C VAL A 248 -7.05 2.67 13.75
N TYR A 249 -7.68 2.33 14.87
CA TYR A 249 -8.64 1.24 14.92
C TYR A 249 -9.94 1.56 14.18
N ARG A 250 -10.41 2.82 14.19
CA ARG A 250 -11.51 3.28 13.33
C ARG A 250 -11.17 3.15 11.85
N LEU A 251 -9.98 3.54 11.43
CA LEU A 251 -9.56 3.38 10.03
C LEU A 251 -9.63 1.92 9.58
N LEU A 252 -9.22 0.97 10.43
CA LEU A 252 -9.25 -0.45 10.09
C LEU A 252 -10.67 -0.95 9.74
N THR A 253 -11.73 -0.34 10.29
CA THR A 253 -13.13 -0.74 10.03
C THR A 253 -13.61 -0.33 8.64
N TRP A 254 -12.93 0.61 7.97
CA TRP A 254 -13.32 1.12 6.65
C TRP A 254 -13.20 0.06 5.56
N LYS A 255 -14.28 -0.13 4.80
CA LYS A 255 -14.37 -1.12 3.69
C LYS A 255 -14.43 -0.50 2.30
N ASP A 256 -14.58 0.82 2.23
CA ASP A 256 -14.65 1.62 1.02
C ASP A 256 -13.87 2.92 1.25
N GLY A 257 -13.67 3.69 0.19
CA GLY A 257 -12.88 4.91 0.20
C GLY A 257 -11.61 4.81 -0.62
N TYR A 258 -10.80 5.84 -0.47
CA TYR A 258 -9.55 6.02 -1.18
C TYR A 258 -8.49 6.53 -0.23
N CYS A 259 -7.24 6.10 -0.41
CA CYS A 259 -6.12 6.63 0.34
C CYS A 259 -4.97 7.05 -0.57
N GLN A 260 -4.26 8.10 -0.12
CA GLN A 260 -3.08 8.63 -0.77
C GLN A 260 -1.95 8.73 0.25
N PHE A 261 -0.78 8.27 -0.13
CA PHE A 261 0.42 8.36 0.68
C PHE A 261 1.40 9.35 0.08
N PHE A 262 1.89 10.25 0.90
CA PHE A 262 2.88 11.28 0.58
C PHE A 262 4.18 10.94 1.31
N ALA A 263 5.20 10.59 0.55
CA ALA A 263 6.47 10.18 1.13
C ALA A 263 7.24 11.36 1.73
N ASP A 264 8.09 11.04 2.72
CA ASP A 264 9.07 11.95 3.31
C ASP A 264 8.45 13.14 4.05
N LEU A 265 7.18 13.01 4.45
CA LEU A 265 6.50 13.92 5.37
C LEU A 265 6.56 13.38 6.81
N SER A 266 6.83 14.27 7.75
CA SER A 266 6.82 13.98 9.19
C SER A 266 5.66 14.71 9.88
N PRO A 267 5.09 14.13 10.94
CA PRO A 267 4.01 14.79 11.67
C PRO A 267 4.54 15.94 12.53
N GLU A 268 3.74 16.99 12.68
CA GLU A 268 4.04 18.08 13.63
C GLU A 268 3.97 17.62 15.09
N LYS A 269 3.11 16.65 15.38
CA LYS A 269 2.85 16.09 16.72
C LYS A 269 2.86 14.56 16.66
N ARG A 270 3.37 13.90 17.69
CA ARG A 270 3.22 12.45 17.89
C ARG A 270 2.14 12.18 18.92
N ASN A 271 1.20 11.28 18.63
CA ASN A 271 0.17 10.85 19.57
C ASN A 271 0.12 9.32 19.76
N ILE A 272 1.07 8.58 19.16
CA ILE A 272 1.24 7.14 19.31
C ILE A 272 2.71 6.83 19.62
N GLN A 273 2.93 6.04 20.67
CA GLN A 273 4.25 5.53 21.08
C GLN A 273 4.31 4.00 21.07
N LYS A 274 3.19 3.36 20.76
CA LYS A 274 3.04 1.91 20.78
C LYS A 274 3.72 1.29 19.57
N ASN A 275 4.39 0.16 19.77
CA ASN A 275 5.05 -0.55 18.68
C ASN A 275 4.01 -1.16 17.72
N ILE A 276 4.42 -1.28 16.47
CA ILE A 276 3.53 -1.70 15.41
C ILE A 276 2.98 -3.12 15.58
N GLU A 277 3.75 -4.05 16.15
CA GLU A 277 3.30 -5.43 16.37
C GLU A 277 2.11 -5.48 17.33
N SER A 278 2.14 -4.71 18.42
CA SER A 278 1.05 -4.67 19.38
C SER A 278 -0.19 -3.98 18.80
N ILE A 279 -0.02 -2.95 17.97
CA ILE A 279 -1.12 -2.30 17.26
C ILE A 279 -1.80 -3.28 16.31
N PHE A 280 -1.04 -4.10 15.57
CA PHE A 280 -1.62 -5.08 14.65
C PHE A 280 -2.38 -6.20 15.38
N VAL A 281 -1.83 -6.73 16.48
CA VAL A 281 -2.54 -7.75 17.28
C VAL A 281 -3.85 -7.20 17.81
N GLU A 282 -3.84 -6.02 18.43
CA GLU A 282 -5.07 -5.39 18.94
C GLU A 282 -6.04 -5.01 17.82
N GLY A 283 -5.52 -4.56 16.67
CA GLY A 283 -6.33 -4.25 15.50
C GLY A 283 -7.11 -5.46 15.00
N ILE A 284 -6.52 -6.65 15.00
CA ILE A 284 -7.22 -7.90 14.64
C ILE A 284 -8.37 -8.17 15.62
N ASP A 285 -8.10 -8.07 16.93
CA ASP A 285 -9.12 -8.31 17.95
C ASP A 285 -10.27 -7.29 17.87
N ILE A 286 -9.94 -6.01 17.66
CA ILE A 286 -10.92 -4.95 17.52
C ILE A 286 -11.77 -5.14 16.26
N LEU A 287 -11.15 -5.50 15.14
CA LEU A 287 -11.88 -5.83 13.91
C LEU A 287 -12.80 -7.03 14.09
N ALA A 288 -12.38 -8.06 14.80
CA ALA A 288 -13.21 -9.22 15.07
C ALA A 288 -14.44 -8.83 15.92
N LYS A 289 -14.26 -8.03 16.96
CA LYS A 289 -15.36 -7.50 17.78
C LYS A 289 -16.30 -6.61 16.97
N PHE A 290 -15.76 -5.70 16.18
CA PHE A 290 -16.56 -4.84 15.30
C PHE A 290 -17.40 -5.66 14.33
N ASN A 291 -16.81 -6.66 13.66
CA ASN A 291 -17.54 -7.52 12.73
C ASN A 291 -18.63 -8.34 13.43
N LYS A 292 -18.40 -8.82 14.66
CA LYS A 292 -19.45 -9.50 15.45
C LYS A 292 -20.68 -8.60 15.63
N PHE A 293 -20.46 -7.33 15.96
CA PHE A 293 -21.56 -6.36 16.02
C PHE A 293 -22.21 -6.12 14.65
N MET A 294 -21.47 -6.17 13.55
CA MET A 294 -22.04 -6.00 12.20
C MET A 294 -22.85 -7.22 11.74
N ASP A 295 -22.58 -8.40 12.28
CA ASP A 295 -23.39 -9.61 12.04
C ASP A 295 -24.72 -9.55 12.81
N GLU A 296 -24.72 -8.91 13.98
CA GLU A 296 -25.89 -8.76 14.85
C GLU A 296 -26.74 -7.53 14.47
N PHE A 297 -26.14 -6.35 14.24
CA PHE A 297 -26.89 -5.15 13.92
C PHE A 297 -27.44 -5.15 12.48
N PRO A 298 -28.61 -4.50 12.22
CA PRO A 298 -29.24 -4.52 10.90
C PRO A 298 -28.34 -3.97 9.77
N SER A 299 -27.62 -2.88 10.06
CA SER A 299 -26.51 -2.28 9.29
C SER A 299 -26.04 -1.00 9.99
N LEU A 300 -24.88 -0.46 9.60
CA LEU A 300 -24.46 0.89 10.02
C LEU A 300 -25.45 2.00 9.59
N ASN A 301 -26.22 1.78 8.53
CA ASN A 301 -27.21 2.73 8.02
C ASN A 301 -28.58 2.55 8.70
N ALA A 302 -28.70 1.68 9.70
CA ALA A 302 -29.93 1.54 10.47
C ALA A 302 -30.22 2.87 11.19
N TYR A 303 -31.47 3.31 11.12
CA TYR A 303 -31.93 4.49 11.85
C TYR A 303 -31.97 4.18 13.34
N VAL A 304 -31.57 5.15 14.15
CA VAL A 304 -31.54 5.05 15.61
C VAL A 304 -32.45 6.12 16.19
N ASP A 305 -33.34 5.73 17.09
CA ASP A 305 -34.23 6.67 17.79
C ASP A 305 -34.23 6.38 19.30
N VAL A 306 -34.40 7.42 20.11
CA VAL A 306 -34.65 7.27 21.55
C VAL A 306 -36.11 6.86 21.76
N ILE A 307 -36.36 5.72 22.41
CA ILE A 307 -37.72 5.19 22.63
C ILE A 307 -38.27 5.71 23.96
N SER A 308 -37.62 5.37 25.06
CA SER A 308 -38.12 5.67 26.41
C SER A 308 -36.97 5.87 27.37
N VAL A 309 -36.93 7.04 28.01
CA VAL A 309 -36.06 7.33 29.15
C VAL A 309 -36.98 7.84 30.26
N THR A 310 -37.31 6.96 31.20
CA THR A 310 -38.24 7.27 32.29
C THR A 310 -37.59 8.11 33.38
N GLY A 311 -36.25 8.23 33.36
CA GLY A 311 -35.47 8.97 34.34
C GLY A 311 -35.24 8.19 35.64
N GLN A 312 -35.76 6.96 35.71
CA GLN A 312 -35.50 6.02 36.80
C GLN A 312 -34.39 5.03 36.45
N GLU A 313 -33.91 5.02 35.19
CA GLU A 313 -32.82 4.14 34.77
C GLU A 313 -31.48 4.59 35.37
N THR A 314 -30.70 3.63 35.89
CA THR A 314 -29.31 3.85 36.30
C THR A 314 -28.40 3.84 35.07
N ILE A 315 -28.27 4.99 34.41
CA ILE A 315 -27.38 5.18 33.27
C ILE A 315 -25.99 5.68 33.68
N SER A 316 -24.95 5.12 33.08
CA SER A 316 -23.58 5.61 33.25
C SER A 316 -23.37 6.94 32.52
N GLY A 317 -22.34 7.69 32.91
CA GLY A 317 -21.98 8.94 32.21
C GLY A 317 -21.59 8.74 30.74
N LYS A 318 -21.11 7.55 30.35
CA LYS A 318 -20.82 7.20 28.95
C LYS A 318 -22.12 6.88 28.18
N GLU A 319 -23.02 6.11 28.79
CA GLU A 319 -24.36 5.82 28.23
C GLU A 319 -25.16 7.09 27.99
N ALA A 320 -25.19 8.01 28.96
CA ALA A 320 -25.86 9.30 28.81
C ALA A 320 -25.32 10.13 27.64
N LYS A 321 -24.00 10.07 27.38
CA LYS A 321 -23.38 10.73 26.22
C LYS A 321 -23.81 10.08 24.91
N ILE A 322 -23.82 8.76 24.83
CA ILE A 322 -24.28 8.05 23.62
C ILE A 322 -25.77 8.32 23.38
N LEU A 323 -26.62 8.30 24.41
CA LEU A 323 -28.04 8.66 24.28
C LEU A 323 -28.23 10.07 23.72
N LYS A 324 -27.43 11.03 24.19
CA LYS A 324 -27.45 12.40 23.64
C LYS A 324 -27.09 12.40 22.15
N ILE A 325 -26.05 11.67 21.76
CA ILE A 325 -25.63 11.57 20.35
C ILE A 325 -26.72 10.91 19.50
N VAL A 326 -27.34 9.83 19.98
CA VAL A 326 -28.48 9.18 19.31
C VAL A 326 -29.62 10.18 19.06
N ASN A 327 -29.94 11.03 20.04
CA ASN A 327 -31.00 12.03 19.89
C ASN A 327 -30.66 13.12 18.85
N GLU A 328 -29.38 13.37 18.61
CA GLU A 328 -28.89 14.42 17.70
C GLU A 328 -28.59 13.90 16.28
N ASN A 329 -28.65 12.59 16.05
CA ASN A 329 -28.22 11.94 14.82
C ASN A 329 -29.27 10.95 14.29
N GLU A 330 -29.10 10.49 13.04
CA GLU A 330 -30.12 9.66 12.38
C GLU A 330 -29.74 8.18 12.36
N THR A 331 -28.49 7.85 12.11
CA THR A 331 -28.06 6.47 11.86
C THR A 331 -27.01 5.98 12.86
N LEU A 332 -26.85 4.66 12.95
CA LEU A 332 -25.81 4.05 13.80
C LEU A 332 -24.40 4.49 13.38
N ASN A 333 -24.18 4.69 12.07
CA ASN A 333 -22.95 5.26 11.52
C ASN A 333 -22.69 6.68 12.04
N ASP A 334 -23.72 7.52 12.10
CA ASP A 334 -23.62 8.88 12.65
C ASP A 334 -23.27 8.87 14.14
N VAL A 335 -23.85 7.92 14.89
CA VAL A 335 -23.54 7.73 16.31
C VAL A 335 -22.08 7.36 16.50
N ILE A 336 -21.54 6.44 15.70
CA ILE A 336 -20.11 6.06 15.72
C ILE A 336 -19.24 7.27 15.38
N LYS A 337 -19.56 7.97 14.29
CA LYS A 337 -18.83 9.15 13.81
C LYS A 337 -18.70 10.26 14.86
N HIS A 338 -19.80 10.59 15.54
CA HIS A 338 -19.82 11.65 16.56
C HIS A 338 -19.44 11.19 17.96
N SER A 339 -19.25 9.87 18.16
CA SER A 339 -18.83 9.33 19.44
C SER A 339 -17.37 9.69 19.76
N PRO A 340 -17.08 10.17 20.99
CA PRO A 340 -15.72 10.37 21.47
C PRO A 340 -15.04 9.05 21.88
N TYR A 341 -15.73 7.91 21.73
CA TYR A 341 -15.26 6.58 22.09
C TYR A 341 -14.88 5.78 20.85
N SER A 342 -14.15 4.68 21.05
CA SER A 342 -13.85 3.75 19.95
C SER A 342 -15.13 3.18 19.33
N ASP A 343 -15.07 2.70 18.09
CA ASP A 343 -16.23 2.13 17.39
C ASP A 343 -16.83 0.96 18.18
N VAL A 344 -16.00 0.05 18.66
CA VAL A 344 -16.43 -1.11 19.46
C VAL A 344 -17.06 -0.67 20.78
N GLU A 345 -16.45 0.26 21.51
CA GLU A 345 -17.04 0.76 22.77
C GLU A 345 -18.36 1.50 22.53
N THR A 346 -18.46 2.24 21.42
CA THR A 346 -19.70 2.92 21.02
C THR A 346 -20.80 1.92 20.72
N LEU A 347 -20.48 0.84 20.00
CA LEU A 347 -21.39 -0.25 19.69
C LEU A 347 -21.80 -1.03 20.95
N GLU A 348 -20.88 -1.28 21.89
CA GLU A 348 -21.18 -1.90 23.19
C GLU A 348 -22.18 -1.06 23.99
N LEU A 349 -21.96 0.26 24.06
CA LEU A 349 -22.86 1.19 24.74
C LEU A 349 -24.23 1.25 24.04
N ALA A 350 -24.26 1.32 22.71
CA ALA A 350 -25.49 1.32 21.94
C ALA A 350 -26.27 0.00 22.13
N ALA A 351 -25.60 -1.15 22.07
CA ALA A 351 -26.21 -2.47 22.31
C ALA A 351 -26.81 -2.56 23.72
N LYS A 352 -26.13 -2.01 24.73
CA LYS A 352 -26.64 -1.95 26.10
C LYS A 352 -27.88 -1.05 26.21
N LEU A 353 -27.87 0.13 25.60
CA LEU A 353 -29.03 1.02 25.57
C LEU A 353 -30.22 0.39 24.83
N TYR A 354 -29.94 -0.37 23.78
CA TYR A 354 -30.93 -1.10 23.00
C TYR A 354 -31.56 -2.24 23.82
N SER A 355 -30.76 -3.05 24.52
CA SER A 355 -31.29 -4.13 25.38
C SER A 355 -32.10 -3.61 26.57
N GLN A 356 -31.83 -2.38 27.02
CA GLN A 356 -32.60 -1.67 28.03
C GLN A 356 -33.84 -0.96 27.45
N ARG A 357 -34.14 -1.12 26.15
CA ARG A 357 -35.24 -0.48 25.42
C ARG A 357 -35.23 1.06 25.48
N MET A 358 -34.07 1.67 25.70
CA MET A 358 -33.92 3.12 25.68
C MET A 358 -33.73 3.66 24.26
N ILE A 359 -33.16 2.86 23.36
CA ILE A 359 -33.04 3.19 21.93
C ILE A 359 -33.63 2.07 21.08
N GLY A 360 -34.11 2.45 19.89
CA GLY A 360 -34.60 1.54 18.86
C GLY A 360 -33.75 1.62 17.61
N LEU A 361 -33.70 0.53 16.86
CA LEU A 361 -33.03 0.43 15.56
C LEU A 361 -34.04 0.00 14.52
N SER A 362 -34.04 0.64 13.36
CA SER A 362 -34.93 0.25 12.25
C SER A 362 -34.23 0.35 10.89
N LYS A 363 -34.67 -0.48 9.93
CA LYS A 363 -34.14 -0.50 8.56
C LYS A 363 -34.72 0.58 7.64
N GLY A 364 -35.49 1.55 8.16
CA GLY A 364 -36.28 2.50 7.34
C GLY A 364 -36.34 3.93 7.88
N VAL A 365 -36.85 4.85 7.06
CA VAL A 365 -36.86 6.31 7.29
C VAL A 365 -37.45 6.71 8.64
N ARG A 366 -36.79 7.65 9.33
CA ARG A 366 -37.19 8.30 10.59
C ARG A 366 -38.71 8.57 10.64
N GLY A 367 -39.37 8.04 11.67
CA GLY A 367 -40.76 8.40 12.01
C GLY A 367 -41.90 7.54 11.43
N GLN A 368 -41.67 6.30 10.98
CA GLN A 368 -42.80 5.37 10.79
C GLN A 368 -43.38 4.92 12.14
N LYS A 369 -44.68 5.17 12.32
CA LYS A 369 -45.48 4.71 13.45
C LYS A 369 -45.42 3.19 13.60
N GLU A 370 -45.19 2.75 14.84
CA GLU A 370 -45.26 1.37 15.34
C GLU A 370 -44.42 0.36 14.54
N VAL A 371 -43.09 0.50 14.63
CA VAL A 371 -42.24 -0.69 14.59
C VAL A 371 -42.43 -1.40 15.93
N ASP A 372 -42.82 -2.67 15.89
CA ASP A 372 -42.90 -3.52 17.08
C ASP A 372 -41.46 -3.87 17.52
N TYR A 373 -40.85 -2.93 18.25
CA TYR A 373 -39.47 -3.02 18.73
C TYR A 373 -39.23 -4.26 19.59
N ASP A 374 -40.28 -4.85 20.18
CA ASP A 374 -40.16 -6.04 21.01
C ASP A 374 -39.82 -7.28 20.17
N LYS A 375 -40.36 -7.38 18.95
CA LYS A 375 -40.11 -8.51 18.06
C LYS A 375 -38.76 -8.42 17.35
N GLU A 376 -38.33 -7.24 16.93
CA GLU A 376 -36.99 -7.06 16.35
C GLU A 376 -35.88 -7.22 17.40
N ALA A 377 -36.11 -6.79 18.65
CA ALA A 377 -35.15 -6.96 19.75
C ALA A 377 -34.95 -8.41 20.18
N GLU A 378 -36.01 -9.22 20.20
CA GLU A 378 -35.92 -10.65 20.51
C GLU A 378 -35.12 -11.44 19.45
N ASP A 379 -35.18 -11.03 18.19
CA ASP A 379 -34.42 -11.68 17.12
C ASP A 379 -32.95 -11.21 17.08
N LEU A 380 -32.66 -9.97 17.48
CA LEU A 380 -31.30 -9.40 17.51
C LEU A 380 -30.45 -9.84 18.72
N LEU A 381 -31.08 -10.22 19.85
CA LEU A 381 -30.38 -10.49 21.12
C LEU A 381 -30.18 -11.97 21.45
N LYS A 382 -30.70 -12.91 20.64
CA LYS A 382 -30.59 -14.36 20.91
C LYS A 382 -29.14 -14.87 21.00
N ASP A 383 -28.18 -14.16 20.42
CA ASP A 383 -26.78 -14.59 20.31
C ASP A 383 -25.80 -13.77 21.20
N LEU A 384 -26.31 -12.84 22.01
CA LEU A 384 -25.53 -11.92 22.86
C LEU A 384 -25.44 -12.32 24.34
N LEU A 385 -26.12 -13.40 24.75
CA LEU A 385 -26.05 -14.03 26.08
C LEU A 385 -25.51 -15.46 25.97
#